data_AF-A0A925W0P3-F1
#
_entry.id   AF-A0A925W0P3-F1
#
_cell.length_a   1.000
_cell.length_b   1.000
_cell.length_c   1.000
_cell.angle_alpha   90.00
_cell.angle_beta   90.00
_cell.angle_gamma   90.00
#
_symmetry.space_group_name_H-M   'P 1'
#
loop_
_entity.id
_entity.type
_entity.pdbx_description
1 polymer ?
#
loop_
_entity_poly.entity_id
_entity_poly.type
_entity_poly.pdbx_seq_one_letter_code
_entity_poly.pdbx_strand_id
1 'polypeptide(L)'
;MTYWVRLLIGANIGFFLLQKATTGLTEDFAFVPALILQRPWTLITYMFLHSPSGLSHILFNMLALFFFGPRVEALIGSQRFITLYLISGIMG
;
A
#
# COMPACT_ATOMS: atom_id res chain seq x y z
N MET A 1 -3.08 -10.33 15.50
CA MET A 1 -2.70 -9.35 14.45
C MET A 1 -2.05 -8.15 15.11
N THR A 2 -0.87 -7.73 14.69
CA THR A 2 -0.11 -6.60 15.26
C THR A 2 -0.73 -5.25 14.89
N TYR A 3 -0.34 -4.18 15.58
CA TYR A 3 -0.89 -2.84 15.34
C TYR A 3 -0.59 -2.34 13.92
N TRP A 4 0.67 -2.45 13.47
CA TRP A 4 1.10 -1.94 12.18
C TRP A 4 0.49 -2.70 11.00
N VAL A 5 0.36 -4.01 11.11
CA VAL A 5 -0.34 -4.81 10.10
C VAL A 5 -1.80 -4.37 9.95
N ARG A 6 -2.51 -4.10 11.05
CA ARG A 6 -3.90 -3.60 10.97
C ARG A 6 -3.98 -2.24 10.28
N LEU A 7 -3.06 -1.34 10.60
CA LEU A 7 -3.01 -0.02 9.97
C LEU A 7 -2.75 -0.13 8.47
N LEU A 8 -1.77 -0.94 8.06
CA LEU A 8 -1.44 -1.11 6.65
C LEU A 8 -2.59 -1.75 5.86
N ILE A 9 -3.24 -2.78 6.41
CA ILE A 9 -4.44 -3.37 5.78
C ILE A 9 -5.54 -2.32 5.66
N GLY A 10 -5.81 -1.57 6.74
CA GLY A 10 -6.81 -0.51 6.74
C GLY A 10 -6.52 0.59 5.72
N ALA A 11 -5.25 1.01 5.58
CA ALA A 11 -4.83 2.01 4.62
C ALA A 11 -5.04 1.53 3.16
N ASN A 12 -4.64 0.30 2.83
CA ASN A 12 -4.82 -0.28 1.50
C ASN A 12 -6.30 -0.42 1.13
N ILE A 13 -7.12 -0.93 2.06
CA ILE A 13 -8.57 -1.04 1.84
C ILE A 13 -9.20 0.35 1.72
N GLY A 14 -8.82 1.30 2.56
CA GLY A 14 -9.30 2.68 2.53
C GLY A 14 -9.01 3.35 1.19
N PHE A 15 -7.76 3.28 0.71
CA PHE A 15 -7.38 3.80 -0.61
C PHE A 15 -8.17 3.13 -1.73
N PHE A 16 -8.35 1.82 -1.70
CA PHE A 16 -9.11 1.11 -2.70
C PHE A 16 -10.59 1.52 -2.74
N LEU A 17 -11.22 1.71 -1.58
CA LEU A 17 -12.59 2.21 -1.50
C LEU A 17 -12.69 3.66 -2.00
N LEU A 18 -11.69 4.51 -1.69
CA LEU A 18 -11.61 5.86 -2.24
C LEU A 18 -11.45 5.83 -3.77
N GLN A 19 -10.61 4.95 -4.32
CA GLN A 19 -10.47 4.78 -5.77
C GLN A 19 -11.78 4.36 -6.43
N LYS A 20 -12.61 3.56 -5.75
CA LYS A 20 -13.94 3.18 -6.23
C LYS A 20 -14.95 4.32 -6.16
N ALA A 21 -14.83 5.18 -5.15
CA ALA A 21 -15.77 6.28 -4.89
C ALA A 21 -15.45 7.57 -5.68
N THR A 22 -14.20 7.75 -6.12
CA THR A 22 -13.72 9.00 -6.74
C THR A 22 -13.04 8.72 -8.08
N THR A 23 -13.63 9.24 -9.16
CA THR A 23 -13.03 9.20 -10.50
C THR A 23 -11.80 10.11 -10.56
N GLY A 24 -10.73 9.68 -11.24
CA GLY A 24 -9.48 10.46 -11.33
C GLY A 24 -8.48 10.21 -10.19
N LEU A 25 -8.91 9.57 -9.10
CA LEU A 25 -8.04 9.35 -7.93
C LEU A 25 -6.83 8.46 -8.27
N THR A 26 -7.00 7.49 -9.17
CA THR A 26 -5.89 6.61 -9.54
C THR A 26 -4.82 7.42 -10.28
N GLU A 27 -5.22 8.32 -11.17
CA GLU A 27 -4.36 9.17 -11.97
C GLU A 27 -3.63 10.23 -11.12
N ASP A 28 -4.27 10.74 -10.07
CA ASP A 28 -3.70 11.74 -9.17
C ASP A 28 -2.62 11.18 -8.23
N PHE A 29 -2.74 9.89 -7.89
CA PHE A 29 -1.86 9.22 -6.92
C PHE A 29 -0.92 8.19 -7.56
N ALA A 30 -1.09 7.86 -8.85
CA ALA A 30 -0.21 6.98 -9.59
C ALA A 30 1.17 7.60 -9.76
N PHE A 31 2.19 6.76 -9.65
CA PHE A 31 3.57 7.19 -9.86
C PHE A 31 3.85 7.41 -11.35
N VAL A 32 4.20 8.64 -11.70
CA VAL A 32 4.65 9.02 -13.04
C VAL A 32 6.01 9.71 -12.90
N PRO A 33 7.13 9.09 -13.32
CA PRO A 33 8.48 9.63 -13.10
C PRO A 33 8.65 11.08 -13.59
N ALA A 34 8.05 11.42 -14.74
CA ALA A 34 8.11 12.76 -15.30
C ALA A 34 7.43 13.84 -14.44
N LEU A 35 6.51 13.46 -13.55
CA LEU A 35 5.73 14.37 -12.70
C LEU A 35 6.19 14.36 -11.25
N ILE A 36 7.27 13.66 -10.91
CA ILE A 36 7.71 13.49 -9.51
C ILE A 36 7.93 14.82 -8.76
N LEU A 37 8.45 15.85 -9.44
CA LEU A 37 8.65 17.17 -8.83
C LEU A 37 7.33 17.93 -8.59
N GLN A 38 6.29 17.60 -9.36
CA GLN A 38 4.96 18.21 -9.24
C GLN A 38 4.06 17.41 -8.29
N ARG A 39 4.28 16.10 -8.20
CA ARG A 39 3.50 15.14 -7.41
C ARG A 39 4.40 14.26 -6.55
N PRO A 40 5.20 14.84 -5.63
CA PRO A 40 6.20 14.09 -4.86
C PRO A 40 5.59 13.03 -3.93
N TRP A 41 4.34 13.22 -3.51
CA TRP A 41 3.61 12.24 -2.71
C TRP A 41 3.44 10.89 -3.43
N THR A 42 3.44 10.89 -4.77
CA THR A 42 3.29 9.68 -5.60
C THR A 42 4.44 8.69 -5.44
N LEU A 43 5.57 9.07 -4.82
CA LEU A 43 6.63 8.13 -4.43
C LEU A 43 6.21 7.15 -3.34
N ILE A 44 5.22 7.51 -2.53
CA ILE A 44 4.75 6.66 -1.43
C ILE A 44 3.32 6.23 -1.70
N THR A 45 2.44 7.15 -2.11
CA THR A 45 1.01 6.85 -2.20
C THR A 45 0.66 5.79 -3.24
N TYR A 46 1.48 5.66 -4.29
CA TYR A 46 1.21 4.67 -5.34
C TYR A 46 1.23 3.22 -4.83
N MET A 47 1.99 2.93 -3.77
CA MET A 47 2.09 1.57 -3.22
C MET A 47 0.77 1.08 -2.58
N PHE A 48 -0.17 2.00 -2.30
CA PHE A 48 -1.50 1.67 -1.78
C PHE A 48 -2.56 1.54 -2.88
N LEU A 49 -2.25 1.97 -4.12
CA LEU A 49 -3.19 1.89 -5.22
C LEU A 49 -3.35 0.46 -5.71
N HIS A 50 -4.60 0.08 -5.95
CA HIS A 50 -4.94 -1.21 -6.54
C HIS A 50 -5.87 -0.98 -7.73
N SER A 51 -5.90 -1.91 -8.68
CA SER A 51 -6.76 -1.79 -9.86
C SER A 51 -8.24 -1.75 -9.46
N PRO A 52 -9.01 -0.67 -9.73
CA PRO A 52 -10.42 -0.59 -9.35
C PRO A 52 -11.32 -1.61 -10.07
N SER A 53 -10.86 -2.13 -11.22
CA SER A 53 -11.58 -3.09 -12.04
C SER A 53 -11.45 -4.55 -11.57
N GLY A 54 -10.52 -4.86 -10.67
CA GLY A 54 -10.25 -6.24 -10.24
C GLY A 54 -9.95 -6.36 -8.74
N LEU A 55 -10.62 -7.31 -8.08
CA LEU A 55 -10.48 -7.53 -6.63
C LEU A 55 -9.34 -8.50 -6.25
N SER A 56 -8.87 -9.32 -7.18
CA SER A 56 -7.90 -10.38 -6.88
C SER A 56 -6.57 -9.83 -6.34
N HIS A 57 -6.03 -8.78 -6.96
CA HIS A 57 -4.73 -8.22 -6.57
C HIS A 57 -4.74 -7.73 -5.11
N ILE A 58 -5.71 -6.89 -4.74
CA ILE A 58 -5.83 -6.41 -3.35
C ILE A 58 -6.14 -7.54 -2.38
N LEU A 59 -7.00 -8.49 -2.77
CA LEU A 59 -7.34 -9.62 -1.91
C LEU A 59 -6.10 -10.45 -1.54
N PHE A 60 -5.28 -10.82 -2.52
CA PHE A 60 -4.09 -11.63 -2.27
C PHE A 60 -3.01 -10.86 -1.51
N ASN A 61 -2.82 -9.56 -1.78
CA ASN A 61 -1.91 -8.73 -0.99
C ASN A 61 -2.35 -8.64 0.47
N MET A 62 -3.66 -8.44 0.73
CA MET A 62 -4.16 -8.36 2.09
C MET A 62 -4.11 -9.72 2.80
N LEU A 63 -4.34 -10.84 2.10
CA LEU A 63 -4.14 -12.18 2.64
C LEU A 63 -2.68 -12.43 3.02
N ALA A 64 -1.73 -12.07 2.14
CA ALA A 64 -0.31 -12.20 2.41
C ALA A 64 0.09 -11.34 3.63
N LEU A 65 -0.35 -10.08 3.67
CA LEU A 65 -0.06 -9.18 4.79
C LEU A 65 -0.70 -9.67 6.10
N PHE A 66 -1.91 -10.25 6.04
CA PHE A 66 -2.61 -10.82 7.18
C PHE A 66 -1.88 -12.05 7.75
N PHE A 67 -1.46 -12.99 6.89
CA PHE A 67 -0.81 -14.22 7.34
C PHE A 67 0.67 -14.04 7.69
N PHE A 68 1.42 -13.30 6.88
CA PHE A 68 2.87 -13.18 7.04
C PHE A 68 3.27 -11.94 7.84
N GLY A 69 2.55 -10.82 7.69
CA GLY A 69 2.89 -9.54 8.32
C GLY A 69 3.14 -9.64 9.83
N PRO A 70 2.24 -10.20 10.64
CA PRO A 70 2.44 -10.28 12.09
C PRO A 70 3.65 -11.13 12.50
N ARG A 71 3.95 -12.19 11.72
CA ARG A 71 5.10 -13.06 11.97
C ARG A 71 6.40 -12.34 11.64
N VAL A 72 6.47 -11.68 10.49
CA VAL A 72 7.62 -10.88 10.09
C VAL A 72 7.86 -9.75 11.10
N GLU A 73 6.81 -9.01 11.45
CA GLU A 73 6.90 -7.92 12.43
C GLU A 73 7.41 -8.40 13.79
N ALA A 74 6.94 -9.56 14.28
CA ALA A 74 7.44 -10.13 15.53
C ALA A 74 8.91 -10.55 15.46
N LEU A 75 9.40 -10.98 14.29
CA LEU A 75 10.79 -11.42 14.10
C LEU A 75 11.77 -10.26 14.01
N ILE A 76 11.41 -9.18 13.31
CA ILE A 76 12.34 -8.07 13.01
C ILE A 76 12.04 -6.79 13.80
N GLY A 77 10.92 -6.73 14.52
CA GLY A 77 10.44 -5.56 15.25
C GLY A 77 9.72 -4.55 14.34
N SER A 78 8.83 -3.75 14.93
CA SER A 78 7.92 -2.88 14.18
C SER A 78 8.62 -1.84 13.30
N GLN A 79 9.71 -1.22 13.77
CA GLN A 79 10.44 -0.21 12.96
C GLN A 79 11.04 -0.81 11.69
N ARG A 80 11.66 -1.99 11.79
CA ARG A 80 12.26 -2.68 10.64
C ARG A 80 11.17 -3.22 9.71
N PHE A 81 10.04 -3.66 10.25
CA PHE A 81 8.89 -4.08 9.46
C PHE A 81 8.31 -2.96 8.61
N ILE A 82 8.10 -1.77 9.17
CA ILE A 82 7.61 -0.62 8.40
C ILE A 82 8.63 -0.19 7.36
N THR A 83 9.92 -0.16 7.74
CA THR A 83 11.00 0.19 6.80
C THR A 83 11.04 -0.81 5.63
N LEU A 84 10.94 -2.10 5.93
CA LEU A 84 10.86 -3.15 4.92
C LEU A 84 9.67 -2.93 3.99
N TYR A 85 8.49 -2.69 4.54
CA TYR A 85 7.26 -2.45 3.77
C TYR A 85 7.40 -1.24 2.82
N LEU A 86 7.92 -0.12 3.33
CA LEU A 86 8.10 1.10 2.53
C LEU A 86 9.15 0.92 1.43
N ILE A 87 10.30 0.31 1.75
CA ILE A 87 11.36 0.07 0.76
C ILE A 87 10.88 -0.93 -0.31
N SER A 88 10.21 -2.02 0.08
CA SER A 88 9.65 -2.96 -0.90
C SER A 88 8.62 -2.27 -1.79
N GLY A 89 7.76 -1.43 -1.21
CA GLY A 89 6.77 -0.69 -1.99
C GLY A 89 7.40 0.25 -3.01
N ILE A 90 8.50 0.94 -2.67
CA ILE A 90 9.22 1.87 -3.56
C ILE A 90 9.99 1.13 -4.66
N MET A 91 10.56 -0.03 -4.36
CA MET A 91 11.40 -0.77 -5.32
C MET A 91 10.60 -1.61 -6.31
N GLY A 92 9.35 -1.97 -5.97
CA GLY A 92 8.50 -2.87 -6.76
C GLY A 92 8.80 -4.34 -6.46
#